data_AF-A0A834IQV8-F1
#
_entry.id   AF-A0A834IQV8-F1
#
_cell.length_a   1.000
_cell.length_b   1.000
_cell.length_c   1.000
_cell.angle_alpha   90.00
_cell.angle_beta   90.00
_cell.angle_gamma   90.00
#
_symmetry.space_group_name_H-M   'P 1'
#
loop_
_entity.id
_entity.type
_entity.pdbx_description
1 polymer ?
#
loop_
_entity_poly.entity_id
_entity_poly.type
_entity_poly.pdbx_seq_one_letter_code
_entity_poly.pdbx_strand_id
1 'polypeptide(L)'
;MNFSGETLDSEYSVSCKKNSNILGFVWSHLNELAIVTDHGIELYTVIPAKKSLKQLKTMSATVQWFVWCPVNKIALLASAHGSQLQPVIIKPGSTTKLAKVDTEQGRMSLERDVTISTLYGIPAVLILRHQSGPQTAEVHVHLLNGPGQAPVKSHVLKLGLSGRFAINIVDDLILVHHQASRSSQVFDIALPGESDGTVKYHVAIAPAKSFKTTAIILPGIVEPQAHICELYSPNWVVFQPDIVIDAKLGCLWHIDICLAELCTQIRDLSLCTQVALKRTNGKTVLLDLLLSTISQPKPPLDKLQESFNHINFVYRDWAENELQSQLASLPSAPLTNTKLVQPRVLIDQNCMFEEIFQKINTENDLRKTEWILISYMSSLSEFGITAQHNMNKLLVMTLAKQQKFTALQQMVQYGVISDSKPLAVFLLSLGNMHPSTTQLALDMLSRLDAREEIQEVLLSENQVLAALKLAQDNAQPRKFLNAAQNAEDDNLLHSVLYYFLNNPQFSVKLKKEERLISYINEYNARFGNYNT
;
A
#
# COMPACT_ATOMS: atom_id res chain seq x y z
N MET A 1 25.47 -5.19 -30.34
CA MET A 1 24.01 -5.17 -30.10
C MET A 1 23.36 -4.46 -31.28
N ASN A 2 22.09 -4.72 -31.62
CA ASN A 2 21.44 -4.04 -32.76
C ASN A 2 21.26 -2.52 -32.57
N PHE A 3 21.26 -2.03 -31.32
CA PHE A 3 21.02 -0.63 -30.99
C PHE A 3 22.22 0.05 -30.29
N SER A 4 23.46 -0.30 -30.66
CA SER A 4 24.65 0.44 -30.26
C SER A 4 24.86 1.58 -31.25
N GLY A 5 24.49 2.80 -30.87
CA GLY A 5 24.25 3.98 -31.71
C GLY A 5 25.45 4.59 -32.45
N GLU A 6 26.28 3.79 -33.13
CA GLU A 6 27.44 4.30 -33.88
C GLU A 6 27.34 4.12 -35.40
N THR A 7 26.41 3.33 -35.94
CA THR A 7 26.24 3.19 -37.42
C THR A 7 24.79 2.90 -37.82
N LEU A 8 24.18 3.79 -38.63
CA LEU A 8 22.87 3.61 -39.28
C LEU A 8 22.93 2.71 -40.54
N ASP A 9 24.11 2.24 -40.95
CA ASP A 9 24.36 1.61 -42.26
C ASP A 9 24.07 0.10 -42.36
N SER A 10 23.31 -0.47 -41.42
CA SER A 10 22.96 -1.90 -41.45
C SER A 10 21.51 -2.09 -41.91
N GLU A 11 21.34 -2.33 -43.21
CA GLU A 11 20.06 -2.74 -43.79
C GLU A 11 19.84 -4.25 -43.65
N TYR A 12 18.61 -4.64 -43.33
CA TYR A 12 18.16 -6.02 -43.26
C TYR A 12 16.93 -6.19 -44.17
N SER A 13 16.88 -7.26 -44.96
CA SER A 13 15.74 -7.55 -45.83
C SER A 13 15.16 -8.95 -45.54
N VAL A 14 13.84 -9.05 -45.61
CA VAL A 14 13.10 -10.30 -45.45
C VAL A 14 11.93 -10.32 -46.41
N SER A 15 11.72 -11.44 -47.09
CA SER A 15 10.55 -11.68 -47.93
C SER A 15 9.56 -12.55 -47.18
N CYS A 16 8.36 -12.02 -46.94
CA CYS A 16 7.23 -12.79 -46.42
C CYS A 16 6.71 -13.79 -47.47
N LYS A 17 5.83 -14.70 -47.05
CA LYS A 17 5.21 -15.68 -47.96
C LYS A 17 4.58 -15.01 -49.20
N LYS A 18 4.62 -15.71 -50.35
CA LYS A 18 4.00 -15.23 -51.59
C LYS A 18 2.50 -14.99 -51.36
N ASN A 19 2.00 -13.85 -51.86
CA ASN A 19 0.61 -13.38 -51.73
C ASN A 19 0.14 -13.04 -50.31
N SER A 20 1.04 -12.63 -49.41
CA SER A 20 0.68 -12.01 -48.13
C SER A 20 0.86 -10.49 -48.16
N ASN A 21 -0.06 -9.79 -47.51
CA ASN A 21 0.06 -8.36 -47.24
C ASN A 21 0.57 -8.15 -45.82
N ILE A 22 1.60 -7.32 -45.66
CA ILE A 22 2.11 -6.95 -44.35
C ILE A 22 1.17 -5.91 -43.74
N LEU A 23 0.56 -6.25 -42.61
CA LEU A 23 -0.28 -5.33 -41.83
C LEU A 23 0.58 -4.47 -40.91
N GLY A 24 1.70 -5.01 -40.42
CA GLY A 24 2.65 -4.29 -39.59
C GLY A 24 3.69 -5.22 -38.99
N PHE A 25 4.53 -4.67 -38.11
CA PHE A 25 5.58 -5.43 -37.43
C PHE A 25 5.78 -4.91 -36.01
N VAL A 26 6.27 -5.79 -35.13
CA VAL A 26 6.60 -5.45 -33.75
C VAL A 26 7.90 -6.11 -33.32
N TRP A 27 8.67 -5.41 -32.50
CA TRP A 27 9.82 -5.99 -31.82
C TRP A 27 9.35 -6.68 -30.54
N SER A 28 9.36 -8.02 -30.54
CA SER A 28 9.02 -8.80 -29.35
C SER A 28 10.16 -8.80 -28.34
N HIS A 29 11.40 -8.91 -28.81
CA HIS A 29 12.64 -8.85 -28.01
C HIS A 29 13.74 -8.08 -28.76
N LEU A 30 14.87 -7.81 -28.09
CA LEU A 30 16.01 -7.04 -28.63
C LEU A 30 16.47 -7.47 -30.04
N ASN A 31 16.48 -8.78 -30.31
CA ASN A 31 16.88 -9.35 -31.60
C ASN A 31 15.76 -10.22 -32.21
N GLU A 32 14.50 -9.95 -31.88
CA GLU A 32 13.36 -10.73 -32.36
C GLU A 32 12.29 -9.81 -32.93
N LEU A 33 11.95 -10.06 -34.19
CA LEU A 33 11.00 -9.29 -34.98
C LEU A 33 9.81 -10.20 -35.32
N ALA A 34 8.60 -9.77 -34.99
CA ALA A 34 7.37 -10.41 -35.41
C ALA A 34 6.71 -9.57 -36.50
N ILE A 35 6.50 -10.16 -37.67
CA ILE A 35 5.79 -9.54 -38.79
C ILE A 35 4.37 -10.09 -38.80
N VAL A 36 3.39 -9.19 -38.80
CA VAL A 36 1.97 -9.53 -38.85
C VAL A 36 1.48 -9.31 -40.28
N THR A 37 0.93 -10.36 -40.86
CA THR A 37 0.37 -10.40 -42.21
C THR A 37 -1.11 -10.77 -42.17
N ASP A 38 -1.80 -10.60 -43.30
CA ASP A 38 -3.17 -11.09 -43.49
C ASP A 38 -3.34 -12.62 -43.34
N HIS A 39 -2.24 -13.39 -43.44
CA HIS A 39 -2.20 -14.84 -43.22
C HIS A 39 -1.67 -15.26 -41.83
N GLY A 40 -1.29 -14.32 -40.97
CA GLY A 40 -0.93 -14.58 -39.57
C GLY A 40 0.40 -13.94 -39.17
N ILE A 41 1.13 -14.56 -38.24
CA ILE A 41 2.37 -14.03 -37.66
C ILE A 41 3.58 -14.82 -38.13
N GLU A 42 4.62 -14.13 -38.59
CA GLU A 42 5.94 -14.66 -38.93
C GLU A 42 6.98 -14.11 -37.95
N LEU A 43 7.61 -14.99 -37.17
CA LEU A 43 8.60 -14.63 -36.16
C LEU A 43 10.02 -14.85 -36.70
N TYR A 44 10.87 -13.83 -36.58
CA TYR A 44 12.24 -13.82 -37.05
C TYR A 44 13.21 -13.45 -35.93
N THR A 45 14.38 -14.07 -35.91
CA THR A 45 15.53 -13.56 -35.15
C THR A 45 16.47 -12.80 -36.06
N VAL A 46 16.89 -11.63 -35.61
CA VAL A 46 17.90 -10.82 -36.29
C VAL A 46 19.27 -11.30 -35.83
N ILE A 47 20.12 -11.67 -36.79
CA ILE A 47 21.49 -12.11 -36.53
C ILE A 47 22.44 -11.00 -37.03
N PRO A 48 22.91 -10.10 -36.15
CA PRO A 48 23.63 -8.91 -36.59
C PRO A 48 24.97 -9.26 -37.25
N ALA A 49 25.66 -10.27 -36.73
CA ALA A 49 26.93 -10.77 -37.27
C ALA A 49 26.83 -11.29 -38.72
N LYS A 50 25.63 -11.71 -39.14
CA LYS A 50 25.37 -12.23 -40.49
C LYS A 50 24.55 -11.27 -41.36
N LYS A 51 24.18 -10.09 -40.82
CA LYS A 51 23.25 -9.13 -41.44
C LYS A 51 22.00 -9.83 -42.04
N SER A 52 21.47 -10.82 -41.33
CA SER A 52 20.41 -11.69 -41.85
C SER A 52 19.31 -11.92 -40.83
N LEU A 53 18.07 -12.12 -41.29
CA LEU A 53 16.98 -12.62 -40.46
C LEU A 53 16.82 -14.13 -40.65
N LYS A 54 16.68 -14.86 -39.54
CA LYS A 54 16.32 -16.29 -39.55
C LYS A 54 14.91 -16.46 -39.02
N GLN A 55 14.05 -17.09 -39.81
CA GLN A 55 12.69 -17.42 -39.40
C GLN A 55 12.70 -18.47 -38.28
N LEU A 56 11.99 -18.19 -37.20
CA LEU A 56 11.86 -19.07 -36.02
C LEU A 56 10.57 -19.86 -36.06
N LYS A 57 9.44 -19.16 -36.27
CA LYS A 57 8.10 -19.74 -36.18
C LYS A 57 7.14 -18.99 -37.09
N THR A 58 6.15 -19.71 -37.63
CA THR A 58 5.00 -19.10 -38.29
C THR A 58 3.73 -19.62 -37.68
N MET A 59 2.77 -18.72 -37.47
CA MET A 59 1.45 -19.03 -37.00
C MET A 59 0.42 -18.56 -38.03
N SER A 60 -0.30 -19.49 -38.63
CA SER A 60 -1.37 -19.17 -39.58
C SER A 60 -2.64 -18.71 -38.85
N ALA A 61 -3.19 -17.59 -39.30
CA ALA A 61 -4.48 -17.04 -38.90
C ALA A 61 -4.91 -15.97 -39.92
N THR A 62 -6.19 -15.88 -40.25
CA THR A 62 -6.68 -14.74 -41.05
C THR A 62 -6.66 -13.48 -40.18
N VAL A 63 -6.02 -12.42 -40.66
CA VAL A 63 -5.91 -11.14 -39.92
C VAL A 63 -6.33 -10.00 -40.83
N GLN A 64 -7.13 -9.08 -40.30
CA GLN A 64 -7.51 -7.83 -41.00
C GLN A 64 -6.82 -6.61 -40.41
N TRP A 65 -6.69 -6.58 -39.09
CA TRP A 65 -5.95 -5.58 -38.33
C TRP A 65 -5.46 -6.23 -37.04
N PHE A 66 -4.49 -5.62 -36.38
CA PHE A 66 -3.99 -6.10 -35.10
C PHE A 66 -3.66 -4.92 -34.18
N VAL A 67 -3.71 -5.17 -32.87
CA VAL A 67 -3.21 -4.23 -31.85
C VAL A 67 -2.18 -4.94 -30.98
N TRP A 68 -1.21 -4.17 -30.47
CA TRP A 68 -0.04 -4.71 -29.76
C TRP A 68 0.06 -4.18 -28.34
N CYS A 69 0.24 -5.10 -27.38
CA CYS A 69 0.59 -4.78 -26.01
C CYS A 69 2.10 -5.05 -25.79
N PRO A 70 2.96 -4.01 -25.73
CA PRO A 70 4.39 -4.19 -25.57
C PRO A 70 4.80 -4.73 -24.19
N VAL A 71 3.96 -4.52 -23.16
CA VAL A 71 4.23 -4.94 -21.77
C VAL A 71 4.16 -6.47 -21.64
N ASN A 72 3.06 -7.07 -22.08
CA ASN A 72 2.84 -8.52 -21.97
C ASN A 72 3.27 -9.31 -23.22
N LYS A 73 3.78 -8.61 -24.25
CA LYS A 73 4.11 -9.18 -25.57
C LYS A 73 2.92 -9.91 -26.21
N ILE A 74 1.74 -9.30 -26.14
CA ILE A 74 0.50 -9.86 -26.67
C ILE A 74 0.09 -9.09 -27.92
N ALA A 75 -0.08 -9.82 -29.04
CA ALA A 75 -0.73 -9.32 -30.23
C ALA A 75 -2.20 -9.77 -30.22
N LEU A 76 -3.13 -8.83 -30.36
CA LEU A 76 -4.55 -9.14 -30.54
C LEU A 76 -4.85 -9.11 -32.03
N LEU A 77 -5.12 -10.27 -32.62
CA LEU A 77 -5.42 -10.41 -34.03
C LEU A 77 -6.92 -10.36 -34.25
N ALA A 78 -7.39 -9.46 -35.11
CA ALA A 78 -8.79 -9.37 -35.47
C ALA A 78 -9.08 -10.05 -36.80
N SER A 79 -10.17 -10.80 -36.83
CA SER A 79 -10.71 -11.45 -38.03
C SER A 79 -12.22 -11.24 -38.12
N ALA A 80 -12.80 -11.54 -39.29
CA ALA A 80 -14.24 -11.38 -39.56
C ALA A 80 -14.77 -9.98 -39.20
N HIS A 81 -14.09 -8.93 -39.65
CA HIS A 81 -14.37 -7.52 -39.40
C HIS A 81 -14.39 -7.15 -37.90
N GLY A 82 -13.49 -7.78 -37.12
CA GLY A 82 -13.34 -7.51 -35.69
C GLY A 82 -14.44 -8.12 -34.81
N SER A 83 -15.18 -9.10 -35.35
CA SER A 83 -16.10 -9.95 -34.58
C SER A 83 -15.39 -11.14 -33.91
N GLN A 84 -14.15 -11.45 -34.32
CA GLN A 84 -13.34 -12.48 -33.68
C GLN A 84 -11.98 -11.88 -33.33
N LEU A 85 -11.74 -11.75 -32.04
CA LEU A 85 -10.49 -11.25 -31.50
C LEU A 85 -9.70 -12.40 -30.90
N GLN A 86 -8.51 -12.67 -31.44
CA GLN A 86 -7.64 -13.78 -31.08
C GLN A 86 -6.36 -13.21 -30.44
N PRO A 87 -6.24 -13.23 -29.10
CA PRO A 87 -5.00 -12.84 -28.45
C PRO A 87 -3.92 -13.92 -28.68
N VAL A 88 -2.69 -13.48 -28.92
CA VAL A 88 -1.52 -14.32 -29.16
C VAL A 88 -0.36 -13.80 -28.35
N ILE A 89 0.13 -14.60 -27.41
CA ILE A 89 1.35 -14.29 -26.65
C ILE A 89 2.56 -14.64 -27.51
N ILE A 90 3.48 -13.69 -27.67
CA ILE A 90 4.76 -13.89 -28.33
C ILE A 90 5.83 -14.06 -27.25
N LYS A 91 6.29 -15.30 -27.07
CA LYS A 91 7.41 -15.65 -26.20
C LYS A 91 8.69 -15.75 -27.05
N PRO A 92 9.89 -15.71 -26.45
CA PRO A 92 11.13 -15.96 -27.19
C PRO A 92 11.04 -17.24 -28.03
N GLY A 93 11.17 -17.10 -29.35
CA GLY A 93 11.13 -18.17 -30.34
C GLY A 93 9.80 -18.91 -30.51
N SER A 94 8.71 -18.51 -29.85
CA SER A 94 7.43 -19.22 -29.92
C SER A 94 6.21 -18.31 -29.79
N THR A 95 5.09 -18.76 -30.35
CA THR A 95 3.80 -18.06 -30.29
C THR A 95 2.74 -18.96 -29.70
N THR A 96 1.96 -18.46 -28.74
CA THR A 96 0.88 -19.22 -28.09
C THR A 96 -0.45 -18.49 -28.27
N LYS A 97 -1.43 -19.17 -28.88
CA LYS A 97 -2.80 -18.65 -28.99
C LYS A 97 -3.49 -18.75 -27.64
N LEU A 98 -4.16 -17.67 -27.22
CA LEU A 98 -5.07 -17.69 -26.07
C LEU A 98 -6.49 -18.05 -26.52
N ALA A 99 -7.42 -18.18 -25.58
CA ALA A 99 -8.83 -18.28 -25.96
C ALA A 99 -9.30 -16.98 -26.62
N LYS A 100 -10.24 -17.09 -27.55
CA LYS A 100 -10.80 -15.94 -28.26
C LYS A 100 -11.57 -15.05 -27.29
N VAL A 101 -11.53 -13.73 -27.51
CA VAL A 101 -12.36 -12.78 -26.77
C VAL A 101 -13.70 -12.72 -27.49
N ASP A 102 -14.76 -13.09 -26.79
CA ASP A 102 -16.11 -13.01 -27.32
C ASP A 102 -16.53 -11.55 -27.49
N THR A 103 -16.84 -11.17 -28.72
CA THR A 103 -17.56 -9.92 -29.00
C THR A 103 -19.04 -10.24 -29.15
N GLU A 104 -19.93 -9.37 -28.66
CA GLU A 104 -21.37 -9.52 -28.82
C GLU A 104 -21.77 -9.80 -30.27
N GLN A 105 -22.66 -10.78 -30.46
CA GLN A 105 -23.04 -11.26 -31.79
C GLN A 105 -23.61 -10.13 -32.64
N GLY A 106 -23.10 -10.00 -33.87
CA GLY A 106 -23.57 -9.01 -34.85
C GLY A 106 -22.96 -7.60 -34.72
N ARG A 107 -22.08 -7.34 -33.74
CA ARG A 107 -21.38 -6.05 -33.61
C ARG A 107 -19.90 -6.17 -33.98
N MET A 108 -19.52 -5.53 -35.07
CA MET A 108 -18.12 -5.38 -35.50
C MET A 108 -17.36 -4.45 -34.56
N SER A 109 -16.06 -4.66 -34.43
CA SER A 109 -15.16 -3.78 -33.66
C SER A 109 -14.07 -3.28 -34.61
N LEU A 110 -13.88 -1.97 -34.71
CA LEU A 110 -12.79 -1.41 -35.52
C LEU A 110 -11.51 -1.36 -34.68
N GLU A 111 -10.36 -1.28 -35.35
CA GLU A 111 -9.05 -1.17 -34.70
C GLU A 111 -9.02 -0.03 -33.66
N ARG A 112 -9.56 1.14 -34.03
CA ARG A 112 -9.63 2.31 -33.15
C ARG A 112 -10.51 2.14 -31.90
N ASP A 113 -11.43 1.16 -31.91
CA ASP A 113 -12.35 0.92 -30.81
C ASP A 113 -11.80 -0.13 -29.83
N VAL A 114 -10.67 -0.77 -30.17
CA VAL A 114 -10.09 -1.85 -29.38
C VAL A 114 -8.72 -1.45 -28.87
N THR A 115 -8.52 -1.60 -27.57
CA THR A 115 -7.27 -1.30 -26.89
C THR A 115 -6.83 -2.52 -26.09
N ILE A 116 -5.55 -2.89 -26.16
CA ILE A 116 -4.97 -3.95 -25.34
C ILE A 116 -3.87 -3.39 -24.45
N SER A 117 -3.93 -3.68 -23.16
CA SER A 117 -2.96 -3.17 -22.19
C SER A 117 -2.90 -4.07 -20.95
N THR A 118 -2.23 -3.61 -19.90
CA THR A 118 -2.11 -4.29 -18.61
C THR A 118 -2.78 -3.44 -17.55
N LEU A 119 -3.62 -4.07 -16.72
CA LEU A 119 -4.25 -3.44 -15.56
C LEU A 119 -3.97 -4.32 -14.34
N TYR A 120 -3.29 -3.76 -13.34
CA TYR A 120 -2.95 -4.44 -12.10
C TYR A 120 -2.21 -5.77 -12.32
N GLY A 121 -1.30 -5.78 -13.30
CA GLY A 121 -0.53 -6.97 -13.69
C GLY A 121 -1.29 -7.98 -14.55
N ILE A 122 -2.58 -7.77 -14.83
CA ILE A 122 -3.40 -8.66 -15.66
C ILE A 122 -3.57 -8.02 -17.05
N PRO A 123 -3.24 -8.72 -18.15
CA PRO A 123 -3.52 -8.23 -19.48
C PRO A 123 -5.02 -8.10 -19.71
N ALA A 124 -5.45 -7.00 -20.34
CA ALA A 124 -6.86 -6.69 -20.55
C ALA A 124 -7.11 -6.18 -21.97
N VAL A 125 -8.27 -6.57 -22.53
CA VAL A 125 -8.80 -6.05 -23.80
C VAL A 125 -9.98 -5.12 -23.50
N LEU A 126 -9.81 -3.85 -23.83
CA LEU A 126 -10.79 -2.81 -23.67
C LEU A 126 -11.47 -2.58 -25.03
N ILE A 127 -12.79 -2.67 -25.06
CA ILE A 127 -13.58 -2.52 -26.28
C ILE A 127 -14.59 -1.38 -26.07
N LEU A 128 -14.42 -0.30 -26.83
CA LEU A 128 -15.35 0.82 -26.88
C LEU A 128 -16.61 0.41 -27.65
N ARG A 129 -17.78 0.66 -27.05
CA ARG A 129 -19.09 0.34 -27.61
C ARG A 129 -19.99 1.56 -27.53
N HIS A 130 -20.61 1.91 -28.66
CA HIS A 130 -21.72 2.86 -28.70
C HIS A 130 -23.03 2.06 -28.59
N GLN A 131 -23.80 2.25 -27.52
CA GLN A 131 -25.15 1.68 -27.47
C GLN A 131 -26.14 2.56 -28.26
N SER A 132 -27.34 2.02 -28.49
CA SER A 132 -28.35 2.62 -29.36
C SER A 132 -29.19 3.72 -28.67
N GLY A 133 -28.81 4.19 -27.47
CA GLY A 133 -29.53 5.20 -26.69
C GLY A 133 -28.80 6.55 -26.60
N PRO A 134 -29.45 7.62 -26.10
CA PRO A 134 -28.82 8.93 -25.93
C PRO A 134 -27.69 8.87 -24.87
N GLN A 135 -26.47 9.30 -25.24
CA GLN A 135 -25.28 9.36 -24.35
C GLN A 135 -24.78 8.01 -23.79
N THR A 136 -24.73 6.97 -24.61
CA THR A 136 -24.54 5.58 -24.15
C THR A 136 -23.24 4.91 -24.62
N ALA A 137 -22.14 5.64 -24.75
CA ALA A 137 -20.85 4.97 -24.96
C ALA A 137 -20.39 4.29 -23.66
N GLU A 138 -19.88 3.06 -23.80
CA GLU A 138 -19.32 2.28 -22.71
C GLU A 138 -18.00 1.63 -23.15
N VAL A 139 -17.13 1.34 -22.20
CA VAL A 139 -15.93 0.54 -22.44
C VAL A 139 -16.07 -0.79 -21.72
N HIS A 140 -16.07 -1.89 -22.48
CA HIS A 140 -16.09 -3.23 -21.93
C HIS A 140 -14.65 -3.72 -21.70
N VAL A 141 -14.30 -4.06 -20.47
CA VAL A 141 -12.99 -4.59 -20.11
C VAL A 141 -13.07 -6.11 -19.97
N HIS A 142 -12.29 -6.81 -20.78
CA HIS A 142 -12.14 -8.26 -20.75
C HIS A 142 -10.77 -8.63 -20.22
N LEU A 143 -10.72 -9.26 -19.04
CA LEU A 143 -9.46 -9.69 -18.44
C LEU A 143 -8.98 -11.00 -19.07
N LEU A 144 -7.69 -11.06 -19.40
CA LEU A 144 -7.03 -12.23 -19.96
C LEU A 144 -6.34 -13.01 -18.83
N ASN A 145 -7.05 -13.95 -18.21
CA ASN A 145 -6.60 -14.72 -17.05
C ASN A 145 -5.54 -15.81 -17.37
N GLY A 146 -4.79 -15.63 -18.46
CA GLY A 146 -3.70 -16.53 -18.87
C GLY A 146 -4.09 -17.65 -19.85
N PRO A 147 -3.14 -18.54 -20.18
CA PRO A 147 -3.32 -19.59 -21.19
C PRO A 147 -4.41 -20.59 -20.80
N GLY A 148 -5.33 -20.88 -21.73
CA GLY A 148 -6.38 -21.89 -21.56
C GLY A 148 -7.64 -21.40 -20.83
N GLN A 149 -7.62 -20.20 -20.23
CA GLN A 149 -8.81 -19.58 -19.68
C GLN A 149 -9.46 -18.65 -20.71
N ALA A 150 -10.78 -18.72 -20.82
CA ALA A 150 -11.55 -17.81 -21.67
C ALA A 150 -11.47 -16.38 -21.11
N PRO A 151 -11.28 -15.36 -21.95
CA PRO A 151 -11.43 -13.97 -21.56
C PRO A 151 -12.81 -13.71 -20.96
N VAL A 152 -12.87 -13.07 -19.79
CA VAL A 152 -14.14 -12.77 -19.11
C VAL A 152 -14.40 -11.28 -19.17
N LYS A 153 -15.58 -10.88 -19.67
CA LYS A 153 -16.10 -9.51 -19.50
C LYS A 153 -16.34 -9.30 -18.02
N SER A 154 -15.47 -8.55 -17.34
CA SER A 154 -15.53 -8.37 -15.88
C SER A 154 -15.89 -6.95 -15.47
N HIS A 155 -15.60 -5.96 -16.32
CA HIS A 155 -15.89 -4.56 -16.02
C HIS A 155 -16.51 -3.81 -17.20
N VAL A 156 -17.39 -2.87 -16.89
CA VAL A 156 -17.99 -1.92 -17.85
C VAL A 156 -17.81 -0.51 -17.32
N LEU A 157 -17.18 0.36 -18.10
CA LEU A 157 -17.02 1.77 -17.78
C LEU A 157 -18.15 2.56 -18.44
N LYS A 158 -19.02 3.18 -17.64
CA LYS A 158 -20.14 4.01 -18.13
C LYS A 158 -19.59 5.41 -18.45
N LEU A 159 -19.47 5.75 -19.74
CA LEU A 159 -18.90 7.04 -20.15
C LEU A 159 -19.93 8.17 -20.08
N GLY A 160 -21.21 7.86 -20.31
CA GLY A 160 -22.30 8.85 -20.30
C GLY A 160 -22.15 9.92 -21.39
N LEU A 161 -21.44 9.61 -22.48
CA LEU A 161 -21.15 10.51 -23.59
C LEU A 161 -21.28 9.75 -24.91
N SER A 162 -21.32 10.46 -26.03
CA SER A 162 -21.29 9.87 -27.37
C SER A 162 -20.35 10.67 -28.27
N GLY A 163 -19.71 9.99 -29.21
CA GLY A 163 -18.76 10.62 -30.12
C GLY A 163 -17.48 9.81 -30.27
N ARG A 164 -16.39 10.51 -30.56
CA ARG A 164 -15.05 9.93 -30.72
C ARG A 164 -14.33 9.90 -29.38
N PHE A 165 -13.82 8.73 -29.05
CA PHE A 165 -13.04 8.50 -27.85
C PHE A 165 -11.67 7.94 -28.20
N ALA A 166 -10.71 8.17 -27.32
CA ALA A 166 -9.45 7.47 -27.30
C ALA A 166 -9.15 7.01 -25.88
N ILE A 167 -8.36 5.95 -25.74
CA ILE A 167 -8.07 5.33 -24.45
C ILE A 167 -6.57 5.28 -24.23
N ASN A 168 -6.13 5.77 -23.08
CA ASN A 168 -4.78 5.55 -22.57
C ASN A 168 -4.86 4.90 -21.18
N ILE A 169 -3.80 4.23 -20.80
CA ILE A 169 -3.66 3.61 -19.48
C ILE A 169 -2.41 4.15 -18.82
N VAL A 170 -2.55 4.72 -17.64
CA VAL A 170 -1.46 5.33 -16.89
C VAL A 170 -1.58 4.89 -15.44
N ASP A 171 -0.55 4.22 -14.91
CA ASP A 171 -0.52 3.72 -13.53
C ASP A 171 -1.74 2.86 -13.12
N ASP A 172 -2.19 1.99 -14.04
CA ASP A 172 -3.41 1.17 -13.94
C ASP A 172 -4.75 1.93 -13.93
N LEU A 173 -4.73 3.25 -14.17
CA LEU A 173 -5.93 4.03 -14.45
C LEU A 173 -6.25 4.02 -15.93
N ILE A 174 -7.53 3.86 -16.26
CA ILE A 174 -8.03 3.95 -17.62
C ILE A 174 -8.47 5.41 -17.86
N LEU A 175 -7.75 6.09 -18.74
CA LEU A 175 -8.04 7.44 -19.20
C LEU A 175 -8.86 7.34 -20.49
N VAL A 176 -10.08 7.88 -20.47
CA VAL A 176 -10.94 7.93 -21.65
C VAL A 176 -11.06 9.38 -22.10
N HIS A 177 -10.40 9.69 -23.21
CA HIS A 177 -10.38 11.01 -23.82
C HIS A 177 -11.60 11.17 -24.71
N HIS A 178 -12.42 12.20 -24.47
CA HIS A 178 -13.57 12.50 -25.30
C HIS A 178 -13.30 13.76 -26.14
N GLN A 179 -13.32 13.58 -27.47
CA GLN A 179 -12.90 14.62 -28.38
C GLN A 179 -13.84 15.84 -28.36
N ALA A 180 -15.16 15.62 -28.38
CA ALA A 180 -16.12 16.71 -28.53
C ALA A 180 -16.20 17.61 -27.28
N SER A 181 -16.04 17.03 -26.08
CA SER A 181 -15.98 17.81 -24.83
C SER A 181 -14.59 18.33 -24.49
N ARG A 182 -13.55 17.93 -25.26
CA ARG A 182 -12.14 18.25 -24.98
C ARG A 182 -11.76 17.96 -23.53
N SER A 183 -12.16 16.79 -23.04
CA SER A 183 -11.94 16.38 -21.65
C SER A 183 -11.63 14.89 -21.55
N SER A 184 -11.06 14.49 -20.43
CA SER A 184 -10.68 13.12 -20.12
C SER A 184 -11.37 12.67 -18.85
N GLN A 185 -11.99 11.50 -18.91
CA GLN A 185 -12.56 10.79 -17.77
C GLN A 185 -11.53 9.78 -17.26
N VAL A 186 -11.49 9.57 -15.95
CA VAL A 186 -10.55 8.66 -15.30
C VAL A 186 -11.33 7.56 -14.60
N PHE A 187 -10.96 6.30 -14.84
CA PHE A 187 -11.60 5.13 -14.25
C PHE A 187 -10.57 4.21 -13.60
N ASP A 188 -10.98 3.53 -12.54
CA ASP A 188 -10.18 2.52 -11.86
C ASP A 188 -11.01 1.25 -11.65
N ILE A 189 -10.62 0.14 -12.28
CA ILE A 189 -11.34 -1.13 -12.17
C ILE A 189 -11.19 -1.81 -10.80
N ALA A 190 -10.21 -1.40 -10.00
CA ALA A 190 -9.97 -1.97 -8.68
C ALA A 190 -10.80 -1.30 -7.58
N LEU A 191 -11.53 -0.23 -7.88
CA LEU A 191 -12.48 0.40 -6.95
C LEU A 191 -13.80 -0.38 -6.93
N PRO A 192 -14.59 -0.25 -5.84
CA PRO A 192 -15.93 -0.82 -5.80
C PRO A 192 -16.82 -0.16 -6.86
N GLY A 193 -17.69 -0.96 -7.47
CA GLY A 193 -18.67 -0.54 -8.46
C GLY A 193 -19.96 -1.35 -8.32
N GLU A 194 -21.03 -0.90 -8.96
CA GLU A 194 -22.30 -1.64 -8.99
C GLU A 194 -22.06 -2.99 -9.68
N SER A 195 -22.56 -4.09 -9.12
CA SER A 195 -22.35 -5.43 -9.67
C SER A 195 -23.68 -6.10 -9.97
N ASP A 196 -23.82 -6.68 -11.15
CA ASP A 196 -24.95 -7.55 -11.51
C ASP A 196 -24.68 -9.03 -11.16
N GLY A 197 -23.58 -9.30 -10.45
CA GLY A 197 -23.10 -10.64 -10.10
C GLY A 197 -22.09 -11.21 -11.09
N THR A 198 -22.04 -10.71 -12.33
CA THR A 198 -21.10 -11.15 -13.37
C THR A 198 -20.12 -10.05 -13.75
N VAL A 199 -20.62 -8.82 -13.90
CA VAL A 199 -19.90 -7.65 -14.38
C VAL A 199 -20.01 -6.52 -13.35
N LYS A 200 -18.89 -5.81 -13.14
CA LYS A 200 -18.85 -4.58 -12.32
C LYS A 200 -18.92 -3.34 -13.20
N TYR A 201 -19.88 -2.46 -12.91
CA TYR A 201 -20.07 -1.18 -13.57
C TYR A 201 -19.36 -0.08 -12.80
N HIS A 202 -18.59 0.72 -13.53
CA HIS A 202 -17.78 1.79 -12.99
C HIS A 202 -18.21 3.14 -13.55
N VAL A 203 -18.09 4.16 -12.71
CA VAL A 203 -18.24 5.57 -13.05
C VAL A 203 -16.89 6.27 -12.93
N ALA A 204 -16.75 7.45 -13.54
CA ALA A 204 -15.51 8.21 -13.46
C ALA A 204 -15.19 8.58 -12.00
N ILE A 205 -13.94 8.38 -11.58
CA ILE A 205 -13.49 8.59 -10.18
C ILE A 205 -13.51 10.07 -9.78
N ALA A 206 -13.38 10.96 -10.76
CA ALA A 206 -13.34 12.40 -10.62
C ALA A 206 -14.06 13.07 -11.80
N PRO A 207 -14.47 14.34 -11.68
CA PRO A 207 -15.03 15.09 -12.79
C PRO A 207 -14.07 15.12 -14.00
N ALA A 208 -14.62 15.01 -15.22
CA ALA A 208 -13.83 15.03 -16.43
C ALA A 208 -13.05 16.36 -16.56
N LYS A 209 -11.75 16.28 -16.85
CA LYS A 209 -10.86 17.44 -16.96
C LYS A 209 -10.12 17.42 -18.28
N SER A 210 -9.85 18.60 -18.83
CA SER A 210 -8.97 18.75 -19.99
C SER A 210 -7.51 18.63 -19.56
N PHE A 211 -6.65 18.20 -20.48
CA PHE A 211 -5.21 18.31 -20.29
C PHE A 211 -4.79 19.76 -20.04
N LYS A 212 -3.70 19.93 -19.30
CA LYS A 212 -3.09 21.25 -19.12
C LYS A 212 -2.64 21.77 -20.48
N THR A 213 -3.07 22.99 -20.83
CA THR A 213 -2.61 23.65 -22.06
C THR A 213 -1.09 23.75 -22.06
N THR A 214 -0.48 23.32 -23.16
CA THR A 214 0.96 23.37 -23.37
C THR A 214 1.27 24.13 -24.65
N ALA A 215 2.46 24.73 -24.69
CA ALA A 215 2.97 25.41 -25.86
C ALA A 215 4.42 24.96 -26.08
N ILE A 216 4.77 24.76 -27.34
CA ILE A 216 6.13 24.44 -27.77
C ILE A 216 6.76 25.64 -28.43
N ILE A 217 8.04 25.86 -28.17
CA ILE A 217 8.80 26.89 -28.87
C ILE A 217 9.37 26.22 -30.11
N LEU A 218 8.87 26.63 -31.28
CA LEU A 218 9.40 26.18 -32.55
C LEU A 218 10.49 27.16 -33.01
N PRO A 219 11.64 26.66 -33.51
CA PRO A 219 12.65 27.52 -34.10
C PRO A 219 12.07 28.18 -35.36
N GLY A 220 11.74 29.46 -35.27
CA GLY A 220 11.33 30.27 -36.41
C GLY A 220 12.53 30.75 -37.21
N ILE A 221 12.29 31.20 -38.45
CA ILE A 221 13.33 31.70 -39.37
C ILE A 221 14.01 32.97 -38.83
N VAL A 222 13.31 33.75 -38.00
CA VAL A 222 13.80 35.04 -37.46
C VAL A 222 13.84 35.03 -35.93
N GLU A 223 12.76 34.57 -35.28
CA GLU A 223 12.69 34.43 -33.82
C GLU A 223 11.92 33.16 -33.43
N PRO A 224 12.21 32.56 -32.25
CA PRO A 224 11.47 31.41 -31.75
C PRO A 224 10.01 31.80 -31.47
N GLN A 225 9.06 31.06 -32.02
CA GLN A 225 7.63 31.32 -31.82
C GLN A 225 7.01 30.25 -30.92
N ALA A 226 6.26 30.69 -29.91
CA ALA A 226 5.49 29.81 -29.05
C ALA A 226 4.21 29.37 -29.78
N HIS A 227 4.12 28.08 -30.09
CA HIS A 227 2.95 27.47 -30.70
C HIS A 227 2.14 26.72 -29.64
N ILE A 228 0.88 27.12 -29.44
CA ILE A 228 -0.04 26.46 -28.52
C ILE A 228 -0.46 25.12 -29.12
N CYS A 229 -0.27 24.03 -28.38
CA CYS A 229 -0.67 22.70 -28.83
C CYS A 229 -2.19 22.55 -28.77
N GLU A 230 -2.80 22.13 -29.89
CA GLU A 230 -4.23 21.87 -29.98
C GLU A 230 -4.56 20.56 -29.26
N LEU A 231 -5.15 20.68 -28.07
CA LEU A 231 -5.58 19.51 -27.29
C LEU A 231 -6.81 18.84 -27.92
N TYR A 232 -6.83 17.50 -27.91
CA TYR A 232 -7.88 16.66 -28.48
C TYR A 232 -8.10 16.89 -29.99
N SER A 233 -7.01 17.17 -30.70
CA SER A 233 -7.04 17.32 -32.15
C SER A 233 -7.55 16.04 -32.84
N PRO A 234 -8.31 16.14 -33.94
CA PRO A 234 -8.69 14.97 -34.74
C PRO A 234 -7.52 14.21 -35.35
N ASN A 235 -6.32 14.80 -35.34
CA ASN A 235 -5.09 14.21 -35.85
C ASN A 235 -4.27 13.48 -34.77
N TRP A 236 -4.78 13.39 -33.55
CA TRP A 236 -4.14 12.62 -32.49
C TRP A 236 -4.17 11.13 -32.81
N VAL A 237 -3.00 10.50 -32.70
CA VAL A 237 -2.87 9.04 -32.75
C VAL A 237 -2.42 8.57 -31.38
N VAL A 238 -3.15 7.62 -30.82
CA VAL A 238 -2.93 7.15 -29.45
C VAL A 238 -2.26 5.78 -29.48
N PHE A 239 -1.19 5.62 -28.71
CA PHE A 239 -0.47 4.38 -28.54
C PHE A 239 -0.46 3.97 -27.06
N GLN A 240 -0.55 2.66 -26.83
CA GLN A 240 -0.52 2.13 -25.46
C GLN A 240 0.90 2.11 -24.91
N PRO A 241 1.05 2.34 -23.59
CA PRO A 241 -0.02 2.61 -22.64
C PRO A 241 -0.42 4.10 -22.59
N ASP A 242 0.51 5.03 -22.77
CA ASP A 242 0.42 6.43 -22.34
C ASP A 242 0.86 7.44 -23.40
N ILE A 243 0.99 7.03 -24.67
CA ILE A 243 1.59 7.86 -25.72
C ILE A 243 0.51 8.51 -26.60
N VAL A 244 0.69 9.79 -26.89
CA VAL A 244 -0.10 10.55 -27.88
C VAL A 244 0.83 11.19 -28.90
N ILE A 245 0.57 10.93 -30.18
CA ILE A 245 1.28 11.55 -31.30
C ILE A 245 0.39 12.61 -31.92
N ASP A 246 0.89 13.83 -31.96
CA ASP A 246 0.29 14.91 -32.73
C ASP A 246 0.92 14.93 -34.13
N ALA A 247 0.23 14.34 -35.11
CA ALA A 247 0.72 14.24 -36.48
C ALA A 247 0.89 15.60 -37.17
N LYS A 248 0.19 16.65 -36.72
CA LYS A 248 0.29 17.99 -37.29
C LYS A 248 1.55 18.69 -36.81
N LEU A 249 1.90 18.51 -35.54
CA LEU A 249 3.11 19.09 -34.95
C LEU A 249 4.35 18.20 -35.12
N GLY A 250 4.16 16.91 -35.43
CA GLY A 250 5.24 15.92 -35.45
C GLY A 250 5.80 15.63 -34.06
N CYS A 251 5.02 15.90 -33.00
CA CYS A 251 5.44 15.72 -31.62
C CYS A 251 4.90 14.41 -31.04
N LEU A 252 5.73 13.75 -30.22
CA LEU A 252 5.35 12.62 -29.40
C LEU A 252 5.26 13.07 -27.95
N TRP A 253 4.15 12.75 -27.30
CA TRP A 253 3.83 13.13 -25.93
C TRP A 253 3.62 11.90 -25.06
N HIS A 254 4.04 12.00 -23.80
CA HIS A 254 3.69 11.05 -22.74
C HIS A 254 2.64 11.66 -21.82
N ILE A 255 1.67 10.84 -21.41
CA ILE A 255 0.64 11.24 -20.45
C ILE A 255 1.06 10.79 -19.06
N ASP A 256 1.24 11.75 -18.18
CA ASP A 256 1.45 11.51 -16.75
C ASP A 256 0.25 11.99 -15.93
N ILE A 257 0.00 11.29 -14.82
CA ILE A 257 -1.04 11.66 -13.86
C ILE A 257 -0.43 12.49 -12.74
N CYS A 258 -0.95 13.71 -12.56
CA CYS A 258 -0.70 14.47 -11.35
C CYS A 258 -1.61 13.95 -10.23
N LEU A 259 -1.11 13.00 -9.42
CA LEU A 259 -1.90 12.36 -8.38
C LEU A 259 -2.41 13.36 -7.33
N ALA A 260 -1.59 14.34 -6.94
CA ALA A 260 -1.98 15.36 -5.96
C ALA A 260 -3.22 16.14 -6.44
N GLU A 261 -3.23 16.63 -7.68
CA GLU A 261 -4.38 17.32 -8.26
C GLU A 261 -5.59 16.39 -8.37
N LEU A 262 -5.40 15.15 -8.85
CA LEU A 262 -6.49 14.18 -8.94
C LEU A 262 -7.16 13.95 -7.57
N CYS A 263 -6.38 13.76 -6.51
CA CYS A 263 -6.88 13.58 -5.15
C CYS A 263 -7.71 14.77 -4.66
N THR A 264 -7.35 16.02 -5.01
CA THR A 264 -8.16 17.20 -4.65
C THR A 264 -9.53 17.25 -5.32
N GLN A 265 -9.68 16.58 -6.47
CA GLN A 265 -10.93 16.56 -7.24
C GLN A 265 -11.87 15.42 -6.81
N ILE A 266 -11.37 14.43 -6.06
CA ILE A 266 -12.16 13.33 -5.53
C ILE A 266 -12.85 13.81 -4.24
N ARG A 267 -14.19 13.75 -4.21
CA ARG A 267 -14.97 14.27 -3.08
C ARG A 267 -14.93 13.37 -1.84
N ASP A 268 -14.91 12.06 -2.04
CA ASP A 268 -14.90 11.09 -0.95
C ASP A 268 -13.46 10.73 -0.56
N LEU A 269 -13.09 11.04 0.68
CA LEU A 269 -11.77 10.73 1.24
C LEU A 269 -11.46 9.23 1.22
N SER A 270 -12.46 8.39 1.48
CA SER A 270 -12.29 6.93 1.51
C SER A 270 -11.94 6.40 0.11
N LEU A 271 -12.68 6.84 -0.91
CA LEU A 271 -12.40 6.52 -2.31
C LEU A 271 -11.02 7.05 -2.73
N CYS A 272 -10.70 8.29 -2.35
CA CYS A 272 -9.41 8.90 -2.64
C CYS A 272 -8.24 8.12 -2.00
N THR A 273 -8.43 7.62 -0.78
CA THR A 273 -7.45 6.78 -0.09
C THR A 273 -7.22 5.48 -0.85
N GLN A 274 -8.28 4.79 -1.28
CA GLN A 274 -8.16 3.57 -2.07
C GLN A 274 -7.45 3.80 -3.41
N VAL A 275 -7.70 4.94 -4.06
CA VAL A 275 -6.97 5.34 -5.27
C VAL A 275 -5.50 5.53 -4.93
N ALA A 276 -5.16 6.40 -3.97
CA ALA A 276 -3.78 6.73 -3.64
C ALA A 276 -2.96 5.49 -3.21
N LEU A 277 -3.54 4.57 -2.45
CA LEU A 277 -2.88 3.32 -2.02
C LEU A 277 -2.41 2.44 -3.20
N LYS A 278 -3.06 2.57 -4.36
CA LYS A 278 -2.79 1.78 -5.56
C LYS A 278 -1.95 2.54 -6.60
N ARG A 279 -1.34 3.68 -6.25
CA ARG A 279 -0.60 4.52 -7.20
C ARG A 279 0.87 4.66 -6.87
N THR A 280 1.65 4.86 -7.92
CA THR A 280 3.05 5.26 -7.84
C THR A 280 3.13 6.62 -7.14
N ASN A 281 4.05 6.77 -6.17
CA ASN A 281 4.17 7.97 -5.33
C ASN A 281 2.92 8.31 -4.47
N GLY A 282 2.00 7.36 -4.29
CA GLY A 282 0.78 7.59 -3.51
C GLY A 282 0.99 7.81 -2.02
N LYS A 283 2.11 7.34 -1.45
CA LYS A 283 2.41 7.46 -0.01
C LYS A 283 2.45 8.91 0.45
N THR A 284 3.24 9.75 -0.22
CA THR A 284 3.40 11.17 0.18
C THR A 284 2.10 11.93 0.03
N VAL A 285 1.44 11.78 -1.13
CA VAL A 285 0.15 12.44 -1.42
C VAL A 285 -0.92 12.02 -0.41
N LEU A 286 -0.98 10.75 -0.03
CA LEU A 286 -1.96 10.25 0.94
C LEU A 286 -1.70 10.81 2.35
N LEU A 287 -0.44 10.86 2.79
CA LEU A 287 -0.10 11.43 4.10
C LEU A 287 -0.42 12.92 4.18
N ASP A 288 -0.10 13.69 3.12
CA ASP A 288 -0.45 15.11 3.03
C ASP A 288 -1.98 15.32 3.00
N LEU A 289 -2.71 14.46 2.28
CA LEU A 289 -4.17 14.48 2.24
C LEU A 289 -4.79 14.20 3.62
N LEU A 290 -4.29 13.18 4.33
CA LEU A 290 -4.76 12.86 5.68
C LEU A 290 -4.44 13.99 6.65
N LEU A 291 -3.22 14.53 6.61
CA LEU A 291 -2.81 15.64 7.48
C LEU A 291 -3.64 16.90 7.22
N SER A 292 -3.89 17.25 5.95
CA SER A 292 -4.73 18.40 5.60
C SER A 292 -6.19 18.21 6.04
N THR A 293 -6.73 16.99 5.89
CA THR A 293 -8.10 16.65 6.33
C THR A 293 -8.22 16.67 7.85
N ILE A 294 -7.24 16.10 8.54
CA ILE A 294 -7.14 16.13 9.99
C ILE A 294 -7.00 17.57 10.47
N SER A 295 -6.26 18.44 9.78
CA SER A 295 -6.06 19.83 10.20
C SER A 295 -7.33 20.69 10.13
N GLN A 296 -8.37 20.24 9.43
CA GLN A 296 -9.66 20.95 9.35
C GLN A 296 -10.30 21.12 10.74
N PRO A 297 -11.08 22.19 10.99
CA PRO A 297 -11.69 22.43 12.30
C PRO A 297 -12.69 21.34 12.72
N LYS A 298 -13.35 20.70 11.74
CA LYS A 298 -14.27 19.58 11.95
C LYS A 298 -13.93 18.47 10.96
N PRO A 299 -13.01 17.56 11.32
CA PRO A 299 -12.65 16.46 10.43
C PRO A 299 -13.80 15.44 10.33
N PRO A 300 -14.09 14.89 9.13
CA PRO A 300 -15.07 13.83 8.96
C PRO A 300 -14.52 12.51 9.51
N LEU A 301 -14.84 12.21 10.78
CA LEU A 301 -14.28 11.07 11.52
C LEU A 301 -14.67 9.71 10.91
N ASP A 302 -15.88 9.59 10.40
CA ASP A 302 -16.39 8.42 9.68
C ASP A 302 -15.54 8.12 8.45
N LYS A 303 -15.29 9.12 7.61
CA LYS A 303 -14.47 8.98 6.41
C LYS A 303 -12.99 8.79 6.71
N LEU A 304 -12.48 9.39 7.79
CA LEU A 304 -11.13 9.12 8.28
C LEU A 304 -11.00 7.67 8.77
N GLN A 305 -11.99 7.15 9.49
CA GLN A 305 -11.99 5.76 9.94
C GLN A 305 -12.01 4.79 8.75
N GLU A 306 -12.86 5.01 7.75
CA GLU A 306 -12.85 4.22 6.51
C GLU A 306 -11.48 4.27 5.83
N SER A 307 -10.84 5.44 5.81
CA SER A 307 -9.51 5.61 5.22
C SER A 307 -8.44 4.83 6.00
N PHE A 308 -8.47 4.89 7.33
CA PHE A 308 -7.60 4.07 8.19
C PHE A 308 -7.84 2.58 7.97
N ASN A 309 -9.10 2.15 7.81
CA ASN A 309 -9.44 0.77 7.52
C ASN A 309 -8.81 0.30 6.21
N HIS A 310 -8.86 1.11 5.15
CA HIS A 310 -8.19 0.77 3.89
C HIS A 310 -6.66 0.67 4.02
N ILE A 311 -6.04 1.59 4.77
CA ILE A 311 -4.58 1.58 5.01
C ILE A 311 -4.16 0.33 5.78
N ASN A 312 -4.84 0.06 6.89
CA ASN A 312 -4.55 -1.06 7.77
C ASN A 312 -4.87 -2.40 7.10
N PHE A 313 -5.88 -2.47 6.24
CA PHE A 313 -6.16 -3.65 5.41
C PHE A 313 -4.98 -3.98 4.49
N VAL A 314 -4.43 -3.00 3.77
CA VAL A 314 -3.27 -3.21 2.89
C VAL A 314 -2.04 -3.66 3.68
N TYR A 315 -1.81 -3.04 4.84
CA TYR A 315 -0.72 -3.46 5.73
C TYR A 315 -0.92 -4.90 6.24
N ARG A 316 -2.14 -5.24 6.66
CA ARG A 316 -2.47 -6.58 7.18
C ARG A 316 -2.31 -7.66 6.12
N ASP A 317 -2.86 -7.45 4.93
CA ASP A 317 -2.73 -8.37 3.80
C ASP A 317 -1.26 -8.61 3.42
N TRP A 318 -0.46 -7.54 3.38
CA TRP A 318 0.98 -7.66 3.14
C TRP A 318 1.70 -8.45 4.26
N ALA A 319 1.43 -8.13 5.53
CA ALA A 319 2.05 -8.80 6.67
C ALA A 319 1.66 -10.29 6.76
N GLU A 320 0.41 -10.65 6.43
CA GLU A 320 -0.01 -12.04 6.32
C GLU A 320 0.72 -12.78 5.21
N ASN A 321 0.80 -12.19 4.02
CA ASN A 321 1.51 -12.78 2.88
C ASN A 321 3.01 -12.94 3.16
N GLU A 322 3.64 -11.97 3.82
CA GLU A 322 5.04 -12.05 4.24
C GLU A 322 5.26 -13.19 5.25
N LEU A 323 4.41 -13.29 6.28
CA LEU A 323 4.50 -14.36 7.28
C LEU A 323 4.31 -15.75 6.64
N GLN A 324 3.32 -15.90 5.76
CA GLN A 324 3.09 -17.15 5.04
C GLN A 324 4.29 -17.55 4.17
N SER A 325 4.92 -16.58 3.51
CA SER A 325 6.11 -16.84 2.70
C SER A 325 7.30 -17.29 3.54
N GLN A 326 7.51 -16.69 4.71
CA GLN A 326 8.56 -17.11 5.65
C GLN A 326 8.32 -18.54 6.17
N LEU A 327 7.07 -18.88 6.51
CA LEU A 327 6.70 -20.24 6.93
C LEU A 327 6.84 -21.28 5.80
N ALA A 328 6.54 -20.90 4.55
CA ALA A 328 6.68 -21.78 3.38
C ALA A 328 8.14 -22.03 2.97
N SER A 329 9.10 -21.26 3.50
CA SER A 329 10.54 -21.43 3.24
C SER A 329 11.23 -22.51 4.10
N LEU A 330 10.47 -23.27 4.91
CA LEU A 330 10.96 -24.44 5.64
C LEU A 330 11.42 -25.55 4.65
N PRO A 331 12.44 -26.37 4.99
CA PRO A 331 13.27 -27.12 4.01
C PRO A 331 12.58 -28.23 3.20
N SER A 332 11.27 -28.45 3.36
CA SER A 332 10.56 -29.62 2.83
C SER A 332 9.38 -29.29 1.90
N ALA A 333 9.12 -28.02 1.58
CA ALA A 333 8.05 -27.62 0.66
C ALA A 333 8.60 -27.26 -0.75
N PRO A 334 7.91 -27.64 -1.83
CA PRO A 334 8.30 -27.25 -3.19
C PRO A 334 8.24 -25.73 -3.33
N LEU A 335 9.36 -25.13 -3.75
CA LEU A 335 9.53 -23.69 -3.96
C LEU A 335 8.53 -23.17 -5.02
N THR A 336 7.36 -22.69 -4.61
CA THR A 336 6.53 -21.81 -5.43
C THR A 336 7.17 -20.42 -5.39
N ASN A 337 7.90 -20.10 -6.46
CA ASN A 337 8.64 -18.85 -6.63
C ASN A 337 7.69 -17.67 -6.98
N THR A 338 6.60 -17.50 -6.22
CA THR A 338 5.79 -16.28 -6.26
C THR A 338 6.57 -15.20 -5.52
N LYS A 339 7.32 -14.39 -6.27
CA LYS A 339 7.92 -13.15 -5.73
C LYS A 339 6.83 -12.37 -5.01
N LEU A 340 6.99 -12.14 -3.71
CA LEU A 340 6.18 -11.20 -2.95
C LEU A 340 6.26 -9.84 -3.64
N VAL A 341 5.16 -9.39 -4.23
CA VAL A 341 5.06 -8.05 -4.79
C VAL A 341 4.64 -7.15 -3.64
N GLN A 342 5.56 -6.31 -3.17
CA GLN A 342 5.24 -5.29 -2.18
C GLN A 342 4.10 -4.41 -2.73
N PRO A 343 3.09 -4.05 -1.92
CA PRO A 343 2.07 -3.12 -2.35
C PRO A 343 2.72 -1.78 -2.74
N ARG A 344 2.11 -1.10 -3.71
CA ARG A 344 2.63 0.19 -4.23
C ARG A 344 2.79 1.24 -3.12
N VAL A 345 1.87 1.23 -2.16
CA VAL A 345 1.92 2.08 -0.98
C VAL A 345 1.77 1.20 0.25
N LEU A 346 2.79 1.21 1.10
CA LEU A 346 2.77 0.59 2.42
C LEU A 346 2.96 1.69 3.47
N ILE A 347 1.98 1.82 4.36
CA ILE A 347 2.01 2.74 5.50
C ILE A 347 1.92 1.88 6.75
N ASP A 348 2.98 1.91 7.56
CA ASP A 348 3.03 1.24 8.85
C ASP A 348 2.69 2.22 9.99
N GLN A 349 2.57 1.68 11.20
CA GLN A 349 2.24 2.46 12.39
C GLN A 349 3.29 3.54 12.70
N ASN A 350 4.58 3.28 12.46
CA ASN A 350 5.65 4.26 12.68
C ASN A 350 5.52 5.44 11.71
N CYS A 351 5.26 5.19 10.42
CA CYS A 351 5.02 6.24 9.45
C CYS A 351 3.79 7.08 9.82
N MET A 352 2.69 6.46 10.27
CA MET A 352 1.54 7.21 10.77
C MET A 352 1.90 8.06 12.00
N PHE A 353 2.75 7.56 12.89
CA PHE A 353 3.21 8.30 14.05
C PHE A 353 3.98 9.56 13.68
N GLU A 354 5.03 9.40 12.87
CA GLU A 354 5.99 10.45 12.53
C GLU A 354 5.36 11.51 11.61
N GLU A 355 4.62 11.07 10.60
CA GLU A 355 4.12 11.98 9.55
C GLU A 355 2.78 12.63 9.90
N ILE A 356 1.96 11.98 10.73
CA ILE A 356 0.64 12.49 11.10
C ILE A 356 0.61 12.86 12.58
N PHE A 357 0.71 11.89 13.49
CA PHE A 357 0.39 12.12 14.90
C PHE A 357 1.37 13.05 15.62
N GLN A 358 2.65 13.07 15.26
CA GLN A 358 3.61 14.04 15.79
C GLN A 358 3.37 15.47 15.27
N LYS A 359 2.84 15.61 14.05
CA LYS A 359 2.58 16.92 13.43
C LYS A 359 1.24 17.52 13.85
N ILE A 360 0.30 16.70 14.33
CA ILE A 360 -0.93 17.20 14.94
C ILE A 360 -0.53 17.97 16.20
N ASN A 361 -0.86 19.27 16.22
CA ASN A 361 -0.61 20.13 17.37
C ASN A 361 -1.35 19.60 18.61
N THR A 362 -0.66 18.75 19.37
CA THR A 362 -1.22 17.98 20.49
C THR A 362 -1.60 18.90 21.65
N GLU A 363 -1.16 20.16 21.66
CA GLU A 363 -1.35 21.08 22.78
C GLU A 363 -2.62 21.91 22.66
N ASN A 364 -3.02 22.30 21.44
CA ASN A 364 -4.18 23.18 21.24
C ASN A 364 -5.51 22.43 21.11
N ASP A 365 -5.52 21.21 20.54
CA ASP A 365 -6.76 20.44 20.25
C ASP A 365 -6.68 18.99 20.77
N LEU A 366 -6.54 18.82 22.09
CA LEU A 366 -6.46 17.51 22.75
C LEU A 366 -7.65 16.60 22.43
N ARG A 367 -8.88 17.14 22.39
CA ARG A 367 -10.11 16.35 22.13
C ARG A 367 -10.13 15.76 20.72
N LYS A 368 -9.67 16.55 19.76
CA LYS A 368 -9.59 16.14 18.35
C LYS A 368 -8.55 15.05 18.17
N THR A 369 -7.39 15.22 18.82
CA THR A 369 -6.31 14.22 18.81
C THR A 369 -6.78 12.89 19.42
N GLU A 370 -7.50 12.93 20.54
CA GLU A 370 -8.13 11.75 21.15
C GLU A 370 -9.06 11.03 20.18
N TRP A 371 -10.00 11.73 19.54
CA TRP A 371 -10.96 11.10 18.63
C TRP A 371 -10.30 10.45 17.42
N ILE A 372 -9.27 11.09 16.85
CA ILE A 372 -8.52 10.55 15.71
C ILE A 372 -7.71 9.33 16.14
N LEU A 373 -7.05 9.38 17.31
CA LEU A 373 -6.31 8.25 17.86
C LEU A 373 -7.21 7.05 18.13
N ILE A 374 -8.37 7.29 18.76
CA ILE A 374 -9.35 6.23 19.02
C ILE A 374 -9.82 5.64 17.68
N SER A 375 -10.17 6.47 16.70
CA SER A 375 -10.59 6.00 15.37
C SER A 375 -9.51 5.14 14.69
N TYR A 376 -8.24 5.55 14.74
CA TYR A 376 -7.13 4.79 14.20
C TYR A 376 -6.87 3.48 14.97
N MET A 377 -6.91 3.50 16.30
CA MET A 377 -6.71 2.30 17.13
C MET A 377 -7.87 1.31 17.01
N SER A 378 -9.12 1.81 16.88
CA SER A 378 -10.27 0.98 16.56
C SER A 378 -10.09 0.28 15.22
N SER A 379 -9.59 1.01 14.21
CA SER A 379 -9.23 0.42 12.91
C SER A 379 -8.16 -0.67 13.07
N LEU A 380 -7.06 -0.40 13.79
CA LEU A 380 -6.03 -1.42 14.04
C LEU A 380 -6.62 -2.68 14.71
N SER A 381 -7.47 -2.51 15.72
CA SER A 381 -8.13 -3.61 16.41
C SER A 381 -9.08 -4.39 15.49
N GLU A 382 -9.80 -3.73 14.58
CA GLU A 382 -10.70 -4.36 13.61
C GLU A 382 -9.94 -5.32 12.67
N PHE A 383 -8.72 -4.94 12.26
CA PHE A 383 -7.86 -5.77 11.41
C PHE A 383 -6.91 -6.69 12.20
N GLY A 384 -7.10 -6.82 13.52
CA GLY A 384 -6.28 -7.69 14.37
C GLY A 384 -4.80 -7.28 14.48
N ILE A 385 -4.50 -6.00 14.25
CA ILE A 385 -3.15 -5.44 14.34
C ILE A 385 -2.94 -4.90 15.76
N THR A 386 -1.88 -5.34 16.45
CA THR A 386 -1.54 -4.83 17.78
C THR A 386 -0.97 -3.41 17.70
N ALA A 387 -1.48 -2.52 18.54
CA ALA A 387 -1.00 -1.14 18.60
C ALA A 387 0.40 -1.06 19.21
N GLN A 388 1.33 -0.39 18.52
CA GLN A 388 2.70 -0.19 18.97
C GLN A 388 2.78 0.73 20.19
N HIS A 389 3.88 0.62 20.95
CA HIS A 389 4.10 1.39 22.17
C HIS A 389 3.93 2.91 21.99
N ASN A 390 4.40 3.47 20.87
CA ASN A 390 4.31 4.90 20.59
C ASN A 390 2.86 5.40 20.47
N MET A 391 1.98 4.61 19.82
CA MET A 391 0.55 4.91 19.71
C MET A 391 -0.12 4.86 21.09
N ASN A 392 0.12 3.77 21.82
CA ASN A 392 -0.42 3.58 23.16
C ASN A 392 0.01 4.71 24.10
N LYS A 393 1.30 5.07 24.09
CA LYS A 393 1.85 6.17 24.90
C LYS A 393 1.19 7.50 24.57
N LEU A 394 1.00 7.82 23.29
CA LEU A 394 0.37 9.08 22.87
C LEU A 394 -1.10 9.16 23.31
N LEU A 395 -1.85 8.06 23.22
CA LEU A 395 -3.23 8.00 23.70
C LEU A 395 -3.29 8.21 25.22
N VAL A 396 -2.44 7.51 25.99
CA VAL A 396 -2.36 7.67 27.45
C VAL A 396 -2.00 9.11 27.82
N MET A 397 -1.00 9.72 27.16
CA MET A 397 -0.63 11.12 27.37
C MET A 397 -1.81 12.06 27.11
N THR A 398 -2.56 11.83 26.04
CA THR A 398 -3.70 12.68 25.64
C THR A 398 -4.84 12.58 26.66
N LEU A 399 -5.18 11.37 27.11
CA LEU A 399 -6.23 11.15 28.12
C LEU A 399 -5.84 11.69 29.50
N ALA A 400 -4.58 11.52 29.91
CA ALA A 400 -4.07 12.04 31.17
C ALA A 400 -4.09 13.57 31.21
N LYS A 401 -3.67 14.25 30.11
CA LYS A 401 -3.77 15.72 29.99
C LYS A 401 -5.22 16.22 30.07
N GLN A 402 -6.18 15.43 29.59
CA GLN A 402 -7.61 15.73 29.69
C GLN A 402 -8.26 15.29 31.03
N GLN A 403 -7.51 14.69 31.95
CA GLN A 403 -8.02 14.14 33.22
C GLN A 403 -9.10 13.06 33.06
N LYS A 404 -9.14 12.35 31.92
CA LYS A 404 -10.12 11.28 31.62
C LYS A 404 -9.63 9.91 32.09
N PHE A 405 -9.38 9.76 33.38
CA PHE A 405 -8.79 8.53 33.95
C PHE A 405 -9.73 7.30 33.91
N THR A 406 -11.05 7.51 33.96
CA THR A 406 -12.04 6.43 33.83
C THR A 406 -12.01 5.80 32.43
N ALA A 407 -11.91 6.62 31.39
CA ALA A 407 -11.77 6.15 30.01
C ALA A 407 -10.45 5.40 29.80
N LEU A 408 -9.36 5.92 30.38
CA LEU A 408 -8.06 5.25 30.38
C LEU A 408 -8.13 3.84 31.02
N GLN A 409 -8.79 3.73 32.18
CA GLN A 409 -8.99 2.44 32.85
C GLN A 409 -9.76 1.45 31.97
N GLN A 410 -10.84 1.89 31.33
CA GLN A 410 -11.61 1.06 30.41
C GLN A 410 -10.78 0.60 29.22
N MET A 411 -10.00 1.48 28.60
CA MET A 411 -9.19 1.13 27.42
C MET A 411 -8.08 0.12 27.71
N VAL A 412 -7.49 0.17 28.90
CA VAL A 412 -6.52 -0.85 29.36
C VAL A 412 -7.25 -2.15 29.69
N GLN A 413 -8.38 -2.09 30.39
CA GLN A 413 -9.14 -3.29 30.81
C GLN A 413 -9.71 -4.08 29.63
N TYR A 414 -10.19 -3.39 28.59
CA TYR A 414 -10.70 -4.02 27.36
C TYR A 414 -9.59 -4.39 26.36
N GLY A 415 -8.31 -4.17 26.69
CA GLY A 415 -7.18 -4.59 25.86
C GLY A 415 -6.95 -3.75 24.60
N VAL A 416 -7.59 -2.57 24.48
CA VAL A 416 -7.34 -1.62 23.38
C VAL A 416 -5.91 -1.09 23.45
N ILE A 417 -5.44 -0.82 24.68
CA ILE A 417 -4.06 -0.46 24.96
C ILE A 417 -3.29 -1.75 25.27
N SER A 418 -2.29 -2.06 24.45
CA SER A 418 -1.47 -3.25 24.65
C SER A 418 -0.53 -3.10 25.85
N ASP A 419 -0.44 -4.16 26.66
CA ASP A 419 0.44 -4.19 27.81
C ASP A 419 1.92 -4.09 27.37
N SER A 420 2.67 -3.16 27.94
CA SER A 420 4.11 -3.07 27.72
C SER A 420 4.83 -2.52 28.96
N LYS A 421 6.01 -3.06 29.26
CA LYS A 421 6.83 -2.62 30.41
C LYS A 421 7.09 -1.10 30.40
N PRO A 422 7.50 -0.47 29.26
CA PRO A 422 7.74 0.97 29.24
C PRO A 422 6.47 1.80 29.45
N LEU A 423 5.29 1.28 29.06
CA LEU A 423 4.02 1.96 29.26
C LEU A 423 3.56 1.89 30.71
N ALA A 424 3.79 0.77 31.39
CA ALA A 424 3.51 0.66 32.81
C ALA A 424 4.36 1.62 33.65
N VAL A 425 5.67 1.72 33.36
CA VAL A 425 6.55 2.74 33.98
C VAL A 425 6.04 4.16 33.72
N PHE A 426 5.54 4.41 32.51
CA PHE A 426 4.94 5.70 32.19
C PHE A 426 3.66 5.98 32.99
N LEU A 427 2.76 4.99 33.15
CA LEU A 427 1.56 5.11 33.99
C LEU A 427 1.90 5.37 35.46
N LEU A 428 2.99 4.78 35.97
CA LEU A 428 3.49 5.04 37.33
C LEU A 428 3.93 6.49 37.50
N SER A 429 4.60 7.07 36.50
CA SER A 429 4.95 8.49 36.53
C SER A 429 3.73 9.41 36.57
N LEU A 430 2.58 8.94 36.06
CA LEU A 430 1.30 9.64 36.13
C LEU A 430 0.52 9.36 37.43
N GLY A 431 0.98 8.43 38.28
CA GLY A 431 0.36 8.05 39.55
C GLY A 431 0.13 9.23 40.51
N ASN A 432 1.03 10.23 40.49
CA ASN A 432 0.88 11.46 41.28
C ASN A 432 -0.39 12.26 40.93
N MET A 433 -0.92 12.10 39.71
CA MET A 433 -2.13 12.79 39.26
C MET A 433 -3.41 12.05 39.65
N HIS A 434 -3.37 10.71 39.72
CA HIS A 434 -4.53 9.90 40.07
C HIS A 434 -4.11 8.52 40.61
N PRO A 435 -4.52 8.11 41.84
CA PRO A 435 -4.10 6.83 42.42
C PRO A 435 -4.41 5.60 41.56
N SER A 436 -5.50 5.64 40.76
CA SER A 436 -5.87 4.50 39.91
C SER A 436 -4.89 4.25 38.75
N THR A 437 -4.06 5.21 38.34
CA THR A 437 -3.03 4.93 37.31
C THR A 437 -1.88 4.09 37.85
N THR A 438 -1.53 4.22 39.14
CA THR A 438 -0.56 3.32 39.78
C THR A 438 -1.10 1.90 39.82
N GLN A 439 -2.36 1.72 40.21
CA GLN A 439 -2.99 0.40 40.23
C GLN A 439 -3.06 -0.21 38.83
N LEU A 440 -3.43 0.56 37.81
CA LEU A 440 -3.42 0.12 36.41
C LEU A 440 -2.02 -0.31 35.94
N ALA A 441 -0.98 0.40 36.35
CA ALA A 441 0.39 0.05 36.01
C ALA A 441 0.84 -1.26 36.68
N LEU A 442 0.49 -1.46 37.96
CA LEU A 442 0.74 -2.72 38.67
C LEU A 442 -0.03 -3.88 38.04
N ASP A 443 -1.29 -3.66 37.66
CA ASP A 443 -2.10 -4.65 36.94
C ASP A 443 -1.44 -5.02 35.60
N MET A 444 -0.95 -4.03 34.84
CA MET A 444 -0.24 -4.24 33.57
C MET A 444 1.07 -5.02 33.76
N LEU A 445 1.89 -4.65 34.76
CA LEU A 445 3.13 -5.37 35.06
C LEU A 445 2.88 -6.80 35.53
N SER A 446 1.82 -7.03 36.29
CA SER A 446 1.46 -8.37 36.77
C SER A 446 1.05 -9.30 35.62
N ARG A 447 0.30 -8.79 34.63
CA ARG A 447 -0.04 -9.54 33.39
C ARG A 447 1.18 -9.87 32.53
N LEU A 448 2.22 -9.03 32.59
CA LEU A 448 3.49 -9.23 31.88
C LEU A 448 4.52 -10.08 32.65
N ASP A 449 4.18 -10.59 33.84
CA ASP A 449 5.11 -11.27 34.78
C ASP A 449 6.39 -10.45 35.08
N ALA A 450 6.28 -9.12 35.09
CA ALA A 450 7.38 -8.18 35.28
C ALA A 450 7.68 -7.95 36.78
N ARG A 451 8.16 -9.01 37.46
CA ARG A 451 8.31 -9.02 38.93
C ARG A 451 9.35 -8.04 39.48
N GLU A 452 10.41 -7.75 38.74
CA GLU A 452 11.47 -6.82 39.18
C GLU A 452 10.96 -5.39 39.22
N GLU A 453 10.23 -4.97 38.19
CA GLU A 453 9.65 -3.63 38.10
C GLU A 453 8.54 -3.42 39.14
N ILE A 454 7.73 -4.45 39.41
CA ILE A 454 6.71 -4.40 40.50
C ILE A 454 7.38 -4.22 41.87
N GLN A 455 8.50 -4.91 42.11
CA GLN A 455 9.24 -4.76 43.36
C GLN A 455 9.76 -3.33 43.55
N GLU A 456 10.29 -2.71 42.50
CA GLU A 456 10.78 -1.32 42.59
C GLU A 456 9.66 -0.32 42.89
N VAL A 457 8.47 -0.53 42.31
CA VAL A 457 7.29 0.30 42.60
C VAL A 457 6.85 0.14 44.05
N LEU A 458 6.67 -1.09 44.53
CA LEU A 458 6.23 -1.36 45.90
C LEU A 458 7.24 -0.85 46.94
N LEU A 459 8.54 -0.87 46.62
CA LEU A 459 9.58 -0.26 47.44
C LEU A 459 9.46 1.27 47.47
N SER A 460 9.08 1.91 46.36
CA SER A 460 8.87 3.37 46.30
C SER A 460 7.61 3.84 47.06
N GLU A 461 6.59 2.98 47.17
CA GLU A 461 5.37 3.26 47.94
C GLU A 461 5.44 2.81 49.42
N ASN A 462 6.64 2.50 49.93
CA ASN A 462 6.89 1.98 51.29
C ASN A 462 6.17 0.65 51.63
N GLN A 463 5.68 -0.10 50.64
CA GLN A 463 5.06 -1.42 50.83
C GLN A 463 6.10 -2.55 50.81
N VAL A 464 7.10 -2.45 51.69
CA VAL A 464 8.29 -3.33 51.68
C VAL A 464 7.94 -4.81 51.90
N LEU A 465 6.94 -5.12 52.74
CA LEU A 465 6.49 -6.49 52.99
C LEU A 465 5.80 -7.14 51.78
N ALA A 466 5.06 -6.36 51.00
CA ALA A 466 4.43 -6.84 49.77
C ALA A 466 5.48 -7.08 48.68
N ALA A 467 6.44 -6.15 48.55
CA ALA A 467 7.58 -6.30 47.64
C ALA A 467 8.41 -7.56 47.96
N LEU A 468 8.61 -7.84 49.25
CA LEU A 468 9.43 -8.96 49.73
C LEU A 468 8.74 -10.32 49.54
N LYS A 469 7.40 -10.38 49.62
CA LYS A 469 6.60 -11.56 49.24
C LYS A 469 6.70 -11.88 47.74
N LEU A 470 6.79 -10.86 46.88
CA LEU A 470 6.94 -11.01 45.43
C LEU A 470 8.36 -11.39 45.00
N ALA A 471 9.36 -11.06 45.83
CA ALA A 471 10.77 -11.23 45.50
C ALA A 471 11.35 -12.63 45.77
N GLN A 472 10.70 -13.42 46.63
CA GLN A 472 11.04 -14.81 47.00
C GLN A 472 12.55 -15.14 46.88
N ASP A 473 13.01 -15.67 45.73
CA ASP A 473 14.39 -16.15 45.53
C ASP A 473 15.35 -15.14 44.85
N ASN A 474 14.87 -14.04 44.26
CA ASN A 474 15.68 -13.09 43.47
C ASN A 474 15.84 -11.70 44.12
N ALA A 475 15.46 -11.56 45.40
CA ALA A 475 15.51 -10.30 46.14
C ALA A 475 16.95 -9.75 46.29
N GLN A 476 17.17 -8.47 46.02
CA GLN A 476 18.44 -7.78 46.34
C GLN A 476 18.37 -7.17 47.76
N PRO A 477 19.00 -7.77 48.79
CA PRO A 477 18.77 -7.37 50.20
C PRO A 477 19.08 -5.89 50.49
N ARG A 478 20.03 -5.30 49.76
CA ARG A 478 20.40 -3.88 49.87
C ARG A 478 19.23 -2.92 49.59
N LYS A 479 18.44 -3.19 48.54
CA LYS A 479 17.34 -2.29 48.15
C LYS A 479 16.22 -2.29 49.19
N PHE A 480 15.91 -3.47 49.75
CA PHE A 480 14.88 -3.63 50.77
C PHE A 480 15.29 -3.04 52.13
N LEU A 481 16.56 -3.18 52.52
CA LEU A 481 17.08 -2.60 53.78
C LEU A 481 17.20 -1.07 53.72
N ASN A 482 17.61 -0.52 52.57
CA ASN A 482 17.61 0.94 52.38
C ASN A 482 16.18 1.52 52.41
N ALA A 483 15.22 0.83 51.77
CA ALA A 483 13.82 1.26 51.79
C ALA A 483 13.22 1.17 53.21
N ALA A 484 13.53 0.12 53.97
CA ALA A 484 13.10 -0.03 55.36
C ALA A 484 13.73 1.01 56.30
N GLN A 485 15.00 1.39 56.08
CA GLN A 485 15.66 2.44 56.85
C GLN A 485 15.07 3.84 56.56
N ASN A 486 14.74 4.11 55.29
CA ASN A 486 14.13 5.37 54.87
C ASN A 486 12.65 5.51 55.30
N ALA A 487 11.96 4.41 55.59
CA ALA A 487 10.57 4.41 56.06
C ALA A 487 10.41 4.72 57.56
N GLU A 488 11.52 4.83 58.32
CA GLU A 488 11.57 5.11 59.77
C GLU A 488 10.68 4.21 60.65
N ASP A 489 10.21 3.05 60.15
CA ASP A 489 9.41 2.08 60.91
C ASP A 489 10.30 0.95 61.43
N ASP A 490 10.55 1.01 62.73
CA ASP A 490 11.36 0.10 63.53
C ASP A 490 10.87 -1.37 63.44
N ASN A 491 9.57 -1.62 63.38
CA ASN A 491 9.02 -2.98 63.26
C ASN A 491 9.19 -3.57 61.86
N LEU A 492 9.19 -2.70 60.84
CA LEU A 492 9.34 -3.07 59.45
C LEU A 492 10.81 -3.40 59.13
N LEU A 493 11.75 -2.64 59.70
CA LEU A 493 13.19 -2.96 59.66
C LEU A 493 13.49 -4.32 60.32
N HIS A 494 12.91 -4.58 61.51
CA HIS A 494 13.03 -5.86 62.20
C HIS A 494 12.50 -7.03 61.35
N SER A 495 11.30 -6.88 60.78
CA SER A 495 10.65 -7.93 59.99
C SER A 495 11.42 -8.28 58.71
N VAL A 496 11.98 -7.26 58.04
CA VAL A 496 12.78 -7.42 56.83
C VAL A 496 14.13 -8.08 57.13
N LEU A 497 14.82 -7.65 58.20
CA LEU A 497 16.07 -8.28 58.66
C LEU A 497 15.87 -9.72 59.11
N TYR A 498 14.81 -10.00 59.87
CA TYR A 498 14.47 -11.35 60.32
C TYR A 498 14.19 -12.30 59.14
N TYR A 499 13.49 -11.82 58.10
CA TYR A 499 13.25 -12.59 56.88
C TYR A 499 14.53 -12.91 56.11
N PHE A 500 15.44 -11.94 55.97
CA PHE A 500 16.72 -12.17 55.29
C PHE A 500 17.72 -13.01 56.10
N LEU A 501 17.66 -12.96 57.43
CA LEU A 501 18.47 -13.79 58.33
C LEU A 501 18.01 -15.26 58.33
N ASN A 502 16.71 -15.51 58.25
CA ASN A 502 16.14 -16.87 58.26
C ASN A 502 16.19 -17.58 56.89
N ASN A 503 16.40 -16.86 55.79
CA ASN A 503 16.59 -17.48 54.48
C ASN A 503 18.06 -17.86 54.23
N PRO A 504 18.41 -19.15 54.06
CA PRO A 504 19.79 -19.63 54.04
C PRO A 504 20.62 -19.12 52.85
N GLN A 505 19.99 -18.74 51.74
CA GLN A 505 20.69 -18.19 50.56
C GLN A 505 21.09 -16.71 50.74
N PHE A 506 20.26 -15.93 51.42
CA PHE A 506 20.51 -14.51 51.66
C PHE A 506 21.42 -14.28 52.86
N SER A 507 21.36 -15.14 53.89
CA SER A 507 22.23 -15.07 55.07
C SER A 507 23.72 -15.20 54.72
N VAL A 508 24.06 -15.98 53.69
CA VAL A 508 25.44 -16.13 53.18
C VAL A 508 25.89 -14.88 52.41
N LYS A 509 24.99 -14.20 51.68
CA LYS A 509 25.29 -12.93 50.98
C LYS A 509 25.40 -11.74 51.96
N LEU A 510 24.53 -11.67 52.97
CA LEU A 510 24.56 -10.65 54.01
C LEU A 510 25.84 -10.68 54.86
N LYS A 511 26.41 -11.87 55.09
CA LYS A 511 27.68 -12.04 55.83
C LYS A 511 28.94 -11.70 55.02
N LYS A 512 28.84 -11.51 53.70
CA LYS A 512 29.99 -11.28 52.81
C LYS A 512 30.20 -9.82 52.40
N GLU A 513 29.19 -8.96 52.50
CA GLU A 513 29.31 -7.55 52.07
C GLU A 513 29.40 -6.61 53.28
N GLU A 514 30.52 -5.89 53.42
CA GLU A 514 30.80 -4.96 54.55
C GLU A 514 29.72 -3.91 54.78
N ARG A 515 29.04 -3.46 53.71
CA ARG A 515 27.96 -2.46 53.80
C ARG A 515 26.63 -3.02 54.28
N LEU A 516 26.40 -4.34 54.25
CA LEU A 516 25.22 -4.97 54.86
C LEU A 516 25.44 -5.22 56.36
N ILE A 517 26.70 -5.32 56.79
CA ILE A 517 27.10 -5.41 58.20
C ILE A 517 26.80 -4.09 58.94
N SER A 518 26.93 -2.93 58.29
CA SER A 518 26.55 -1.65 58.90
C SER A 518 25.06 -1.58 59.24
N TYR A 519 24.17 -2.13 58.38
CA TYR A 519 22.73 -2.24 58.67
C TYR A 519 22.43 -3.14 59.87
N ILE A 520 23.18 -4.25 60.01
CA ILE A 520 23.07 -5.16 61.15
C ILE A 520 23.57 -4.47 62.44
N ASN A 521 24.65 -3.69 62.35
CA ASN A 521 25.18 -2.93 63.49
C ASN A 521 24.23 -1.80 63.92
N GLU A 522 23.57 -1.12 62.97
CA GLU A 522 22.59 -0.07 63.25
C GLU A 522 21.30 -0.64 63.84
N TYR A 523 20.87 -1.81 63.37
CA TYR A 523 19.79 -2.58 63.99
C TYR A 523 20.14 -3.04 65.42
N ASN A 524 21.34 -3.57 65.63
CA ASN A 524 21.80 -3.97 66.97
C ASN A 524 21.94 -2.75 67.91
N ALA A 525 22.27 -1.57 67.39
CA ALA A 525 22.30 -0.33 68.17
C ALA A 525 20.89 0.18 68.55
N ARG A 526 19.87 -0.07 67.71
CA ARG A 526 18.48 0.35 67.98
C ARG A 526 17.66 -0.66 68.78
N PHE A 527 17.86 -1.97 68.60
CA PHE A 527 17.06 -3.05 69.22
C PHE A 527 17.83 -3.92 70.21
N GLY A 528 19.14 -3.71 70.39
CA GLY A 528 20.00 -4.53 71.24
C GLY A 528 19.68 -4.54 72.75
N ASN A 529 18.63 -3.83 73.18
CA ASN A 529 18.15 -3.84 74.57
C ASN A 529 16.90 -4.69 74.81
N TYR A 530 16.39 -5.44 73.83
CA TYR A 530 15.34 -6.45 74.07
C TYR A 530 15.84 -7.85 73.73
N ASN A 531 16.73 -8.37 74.58
CA ASN A 531 17.01 -9.81 74.69
C ASN A 531 16.74 -10.25 76.13
N THR A 532 15.52 -10.75 76.36
CA THR A 532 15.25 -11.97 77.14
C THR A 532 14.05 -12.66 76.53
#